data_AF-V5HUN0-F1
#
_entry.id   AF-V5HUN0-F1
#
_cell.length_a   1.000
_cell.length_b   1.000
_cell.length_c   1.000
_cell.angle_alpha   90.00
_cell.angle_beta   90.00
_cell.angle_gamma   90.00
#
_symmetry.space_group_name_H-M   'P 1'
#
loop_
_entity.id
_entity.type
_entity.pdbx_description
1 polymer ?
#
loop_
_entity_poly.entity_id
_entity_poly.type
_entity_poly.pdbx_seq_one_letter_code
_entity_poly.pdbx_strand_id
1 'polypeptide(L)'
;HDDERADALIFLKEQCKLLTKKSGGARYSAELLVFCSILHTISPHAYKFFRHSNKLVLPHDTTIKRVCAALDVSPSQEQCEEGFLRYIKRRASILKPCEKNVTLMLDEIHLQQFFEYKGGCLTGFAANSAEPAKTAHVFMVQSLLSSYKDVAHILPVNKCSNG
;
A
#
# COMPACT_ATOMS: atom_id res chain seq x y z
N HIS A 1 -5.46 -28.29 5.07
CA HIS A 1 -5.08 -29.09 3.89
C HIS A 1 -6.25 -29.25 2.90
N ASP A 2 -7.48 -29.54 3.36
CA ASP A 2 -8.64 -29.57 2.46
C ASP A 2 -9.06 -28.18 1.94
N ASP A 3 -9.00 -27.15 2.79
CA ASP A 3 -9.28 -25.75 2.38
C ASP A 3 -8.29 -25.23 1.34
N GLU A 4 -6.99 -25.49 1.50
CA GLU A 4 -5.95 -25.09 0.54
C GLU A 4 -6.18 -25.70 -0.85
N ARG A 5 -6.67 -26.95 -0.90
CA ARG A 5 -7.02 -27.61 -2.16
C ARG A 5 -8.26 -26.98 -2.78
N ALA A 6 -9.24 -26.59 -1.98
CA ALA A 6 -10.42 -25.88 -2.46
C ALA A 6 -10.03 -24.52 -3.06
N ASP A 7 -9.16 -23.74 -2.39
CA ASP A 7 -8.67 -22.45 -2.88
C ASP A 7 -7.89 -22.60 -4.19
N ALA A 8 -7.01 -23.61 -4.28
CA ALA A 8 -6.31 -23.92 -5.52
C ALA A 8 -7.27 -24.27 -6.66
N LEU A 9 -8.34 -25.04 -6.38
CA LEU A 9 -9.37 -25.36 -7.37
C LEU A 9 -10.16 -24.12 -7.81
N ILE A 10 -10.48 -23.21 -6.89
CA ILE A 10 -11.14 -21.94 -7.19
C ILE A 10 -10.27 -21.09 -8.12
N PHE A 11 -8.99 -20.95 -7.79
CA PHE A 11 -8.02 -20.23 -8.61
C PHE A 11 -7.91 -20.84 -10.01
N LEU A 12 -7.73 -22.16 -10.12
CA LEU A 12 -7.63 -22.85 -11.41
C LEU A 12 -8.91 -22.70 -12.24
N LYS A 13 -10.08 -22.81 -11.60
CA LYS A 13 -11.38 -22.57 -12.25
C LYS A 13 -11.49 -21.13 -12.78
N GLU A 14 -10.99 -20.15 -12.04
CA GLU A 14 -10.92 -18.76 -12.52
C GLU A 14 -9.98 -18.63 -13.72
N GLN A 15 -8.79 -19.21 -13.67
CA GLN A 15 -7.83 -19.17 -14.80
C GLN A 15 -8.43 -19.79 -16.08
N CYS A 16 -9.10 -20.94 -15.98
CA CYS A 16 -9.80 -21.55 -17.11
C CYS A 16 -10.88 -20.61 -17.69
N LYS A 17 -11.68 -19.97 -16.83
CA LYS A 17 -12.68 -18.98 -17.28
C LYS A 17 -12.02 -17.81 -18.00
N LEU A 18 -10.93 -17.28 -17.47
CA LEU A 18 -10.22 -16.13 -18.05
C LEU A 18 -9.62 -16.46 -19.42
N LEU A 19 -9.09 -17.68 -19.62
CA LEU A 19 -8.57 -18.16 -20.90
C LEU A 19 -9.64 -18.20 -22.00
N THR A 20 -10.88 -18.52 -21.65
CA THR A 20 -11.99 -18.62 -22.62
C THR A 20 -12.57 -17.26 -23.03
N LYS A 21 -12.19 -16.16 -22.37
CA LYS A 21 -12.76 -14.84 -22.64
C LYS A 21 -12.02 -14.10 -23.74
N LYS A 22 -12.77 -13.43 -24.62
CA LYS A 22 -12.22 -12.48 -25.59
C LYS A 22 -11.59 -11.28 -24.88
N SER A 23 -10.57 -10.70 -25.51
CA SER A 23 -9.86 -9.50 -25.03
C SER A 23 -10.85 -8.40 -24.60
N GLY A 24 -10.71 -7.92 -23.36
CA GLY A 24 -11.54 -6.86 -22.79
C GLY A 24 -12.72 -7.30 -21.90
N GLY A 25 -13.12 -8.59 -21.91
CA GLY A 25 -14.23 -9.10 -21.10
C GLY A 25 -13.86 -9.78 -19.77
N ALA A 26 -12.56 -9.81 -19.45
CA ALA A 26 -12.02 -10.47 -18.26
C ALA A 26 -12.31 -9.65 -16.99
N ARG A 27 -13.11 -10.21 -16.08
CA ARG A 27 -13.35 -9.66 -14.75
C ARG A 27 -12.60 -10.54 -13.75
N TYR A 28 -11.56 -9.98 -13.16
CA TYR A 28 -10.74 -10.64 -12.14
C TYR A 28 -11.47 -10.61 -10.80
N SER A 29 -11.33 -11.68 -10.02
CA SER A 29 -11.76 -11.73 -8.63
C SER A 29 -10.97 -10.73 -7.79
N ALA A 30 -11.55 -10.31 -6.66
CA ALA A 30 -10.86 -9.44 -5.71
C ALA A 30 -9.59 -10.12 -5.16
N GLU A 31 -9.66 -11.42 -4.89
CA GLU A 31 -8.54 -12.21 -4.41
C GLU A 31 -7.38 -12.26 -5.41
N LEU A 32 -7.67 -12.52 -6.69
CA LEU A 32 -6.65 -12.49 -7.73
C LEU A 32 -6.04 -11.10 -7.90
N LEU A 33 -6.85 -10.03 -7.80
CA LEU A 33 -6.34 -8.66 -7.85
C LEU A 33 -5.43 -8.35 -6.66
N VAL A 34 -5.78 -8.78 -5.45
CA VAL A 34 -4.94 -8.64 -4.25
C VAL A 34 -3.62 -9.38 -4.43
N PHE A 35 -3.68 -10.66 -4.83
CA PHE A 35 -2.49 -11.47 -5.10
C PHE A 35 -1.57 -10.81 -6.14
N CYS A 36 -2.13 -10.36 -7.26
CA CYS A 36 -1.37 -9.71 -8.32
C CYS A 36 -0.80 -8.37 -7.87
N SER A 37 -1.52 -7.60 -7.05
CA SER A 37 -1.04 -6.33 -6.51
C SER A 37 0.14 -6.56 -5.55
N ILE A 38 0.07 -7.57 -4.69
CA ILE A 38 1.16 -7.97 -3.80
C ILE A 38 2.37 -8.41 -4.62
N LEU A 39 2.19 -9.33 -5.56
CA LEU A 39 3.27 -9.85 -6.41
C LEU A 39 3.95 -8.73 -7.22
N HIS A 40 3.16 -7.84 -7.83
CA HIS A 40 3.69 -6.68 -8.56
C HIS A 40 4.41 -5.70 -7.63
N THR A 41 3.94 -5.51 -6.39
CA THR A 41 4.60 -4.63 -5.41
C THR A 41 5.95 -5.19 -4.95
N ILE A 42 6.02 -6.50 -4.71
CA ILE A 42 7.26 -7.18 -4.28
C ILE A 42 8.26 -7.25 -5.44
N SER A 43 7.81 -7.61 -6.64
CA SER A 43 8.68 -7.73 -7.81
C SER A 43 7.91 -7.48 -9.11
N PRO A 44 7.98 -6.25 -9.66
CA PRO A 44 7.38 -5.94 -10.97
C PRO A 44 7.96 -6.81 -12.10
N HIS A 45 9.24 -7.18 -11.99
CA HIS A 45 9.91 -8.02 -12.99
C HIS A 45 9.39 -9.46 -12.97
N ALA A 46 9.24 -10.06 -11.78
CA ALA A 46 8.65 -11.39 -11.66
C ALA A 46 7.19 -11.39 -12.14
N TYR A 47 6.43 -10.36 -11.75
CA TYR A 47 5.05 -10.19 -12.22
C TYR A 47 4.96 -10.16 -13.76
N LYS A 48 5.79 -9.33 -14.40
CA LYS A 48 5.88 -9.26 -15.86
C LYS A 48 6.29 -10.59 -16.46
N PHE A 49 7.27 -11.30 -15.87
CA PHE A 49 7.67 -12.61 -16.36
C PHE A 49 6.50 -13.60 -16.36
N PHE A 50 5.76 -13.72 -15.26
CA PHE A 50 4.60 -14.61 -15.20
C PHE A 50 3.52 -14.21 -16.21
N ARG A 51 3.24 -12.91 -16.33
CA ARG A 51 2.26 -12.39 -17.29
C ARG A 51 2.63 -12.71 -18.73
N HIS A 52 3.88 -12.45 -19.13
CA HIS A 52 4.35 -12.67 -20.51
C HIS A 52 4.59 -14.14 -20.83
N SER A 53 4.76 -15.00 -19.83
CA SER A 53 4.89 -16.44 -20.03
C SER A 53 3.64 -17.10 -20.64
N ASN A 54 2.49 -16.40 -20.62
CA ASN A 54 1.17 -16.90 -21.04
C ASN A 54 0.71 -18.17 -20.30
N LYS A 55 1.40 -18.56 -19.21
CA LYS A 55 1.00 -19.68 -18.35
C LYS A 55 -0.16 -19.31 -17.42
N LEU A 56 -0.31 -18.03 -17.12
CA LEU A 56 -1.35 -17.47 -16.26
C LEU A 56 -1.99 -16.25 -16.93
N VAL A 57 -3.31 -16.11 -16.78
CA VAL A 57 -4.04 -14.92 -17.23
C VAL A 57 -4.11 -13.93 -16.08
N LEU A 58 -3.14 -13.02 -16.06
CA LEU A 58 -3.03 -12.00 -15.02
C LEU A 58 -3.67 -10.66 -15.46
N PRO A 59 -3.90 -9.70 -14.55
CA PRO A 59 -4.24 -8.32 -14.87
C PRO A 59 -3.10 -7.56 -15.58
N HIS A 60 -3.43 -6.54 -16.38
CA HIS A 60 -2.41 -5.65 -16.93
C HIS A 60 -1.86 -4.71 -15.84
N ASP A 61 -0.64 -4.20 -16.01
CA ASP A 61 -0.02 -3.25 -15.07
C ASP A 61 -0.93 -2.03 -14.81
N THR A 62 -1.65 -1.57 -15.82
CA THR A 62 -2.63 -0.47 -15.69
C THR A 62 -3.80 -0.82 -14.79
N THR A 63 -4.27 -2.07 -14.83
CA THR A 63 -5.33 -2.56 -13.93
C THR A 63 -4.84 -2.59 -12.49
N ILE A 64 -3.62 -3.10 -12.26
CA ILE A 64 -3.02 -3.10 -10.91
C ILE A 64 -2.85 -1.68 -10.39
N LYS A 65 -2.24 -0.79 -11.19
CA LYS A 65 -2.05 0.61 -10.81
C LYS A 65 -3.37 1.30 -10.47
N ARG A 66 -4.45 1.00 -11.20
CA ARG A 66 -5.79 1.53 -10.92
C ARG A 66 -6.35 1.01 -9.58
N VAL A 67 -6.20 -0.28 -9.31
CA VAL A 67 -6.62 -0.87 -8.03
C VAL A 67 -5.85 -0.25 -6.87
N CYS A 68 -4.53 -0.12 -6.97
CA CYS A 68 -3.72 0.50 -5.94
C CYS A 68 -4.04 1.99 -5.77
N ALA A 69 -4.26 2.73 -6.86
CA ALA A 69 -4.64 4.15 -6.80
C ALA A 69 -5.98 4.38 -6.10
N ALA A 70 -6.93 3.44 -6.22
CA ALA A 70 -8.22 3.54 -5.53
C ALA A 70 -8.11 3.45 -3.99
N LEU A 71 -6.98 2.96 -3.46
CA LEU A 71 -6.75 2.94 -2.02
C LEU A 71 -6.39 4.32 -1.46
N ASP A 72 -5.82 5.20 -2.29
CA ASP A 72 -5.56 6.62 -2.00
C ASP A 72 -5.04 6.84 -0.57
N VAL A 73 -3.90 6.19 -0.29
CA VAL A 73 -3.17 6.28 0.98
C VAL A 73 -1.83 6.94 0.71
N SER A 74 -1.84 8.28 0.58
CA SER A 74 -0.61 9.07 0.48
C SER A 74 -0.32 9.75 1.83
N PRO A 75 0.94 9.76 2.30
CA PRO A 75 1.32 10.56 3.47
C PRO A 75 0.88 12.02 3.36
N SER A 76 0.85 12.59 2.15
CA SER A 76 0.40 13.97 1.91
C SER A 76 -1.07 14.20 2.29
N GLN A 77 -1.92 13.19 2.16
CA GLN A 77 -3.34 13.28 2.50
C GLN A 77 -3.57 13.17 4.01
N GLU A 78 -2.61 12.65 4.76
CA GLU A 78 -2.67 12.60 6.22
C GLU A 78 -2.10 13.87 6.88
N GLN A 79 -1.58 14.82 6.09
CA GLN A 79 -1.05 16.10 6.61
C GLN A 79 -2.13 17.16 6.85
N CYS A 80 -3.40 16.85 6.57
CA CYS A 80 -4.53 17.72 6.92
C CYS A 80 -5.34 17.14 8.07
N GLU A 81 -6.08 17.99 8.77
CA GLU A 81 -6.87 17.60 9.95
C GLU A 81 -7.88 16.48 9.64
N GLU A 82 -8.53 16.54 8.48
CA GLU A 82 -9.52 15.53 8.06
C GLU A 82 -8.89 14.15 7.80
N GLY A 83 -7.69 14.13 7.22
CA GLY A 83 -6.97 12.91 6.89
C GLY A 83 -6.11 12.36 8.04
N PHE A 84 -5.92 13.12 9.11
CA PHE A 84 -5.01 12.78 10.19
C PHE A 84 -5.37 11.43 10.83
N LEU A 85 -4.39 10.51 10.77
CA LEU A 85 -4.48 9.13 11.28
C LEU A 85 -5.60 8.30 10.63
N ARG A 86 -6.12 8.68 9.45
CA ARG A 86 -7.22 7.98 8.77
C ARG A 86 -6.88 6.52 8.52
N TYR A 87 -5.67 6.23 8.05
CA TYR A 87 -5.20 4.87 7.81
C TYR A 87 -5.21 4.05 9.11
N ILE A 88 -4.50 4.50 10.14
CA ILE A 88 -4.32 3.70 11.35
C ILE A 88 -5.62 3.56 12.16
N LYS A 89 -6.53 4.55 12.11
CA LYS A 89 -7.89 4.44 12.67
C LYS A 89 -8.66 3.28 12.02
N ARG A 90 -8.61 3.18 10.69
CA ARG A 90 -9.24 2.08 9.95
C ARG A 90 -8.60 0.74 10.31
N ARG A 91 -7.26 0.67 10.40
CA ARG A 91 -6.55 -0.54 10.83
C ARG A 91 -6.92 -0.94 12.26
N ALA A 92 -6.97 0.01 13.20
CA ALA A 92 -7.32 -0.24 14.59
C ALA A 92 -8.77 -0.78 14.75
N SER A 93 -9.67 -0.48 13.82
CA SER A 93 -11.05 -0.99 13.86
C SER A 93 -11.14 -2.52 13.67
N ILE A 94 -10.18 -3.11 12.95
CA ILE A 94 -10.15 -4.56 12.66
C ILE A 94 -9.22 -5.35 13.61
N LEU A 95 -8.49 -4.67 14.49
CA LEU A 95 -7.64 -5.30 15.50
C LEU A 95 -8.46 -5.82 16.67
N LYS A 96 -8.01 -6.95 17.23
CA LYS A 96 -8.56 -7.50 18.48
C LYS A 96 -8.28 -6.54 19.64
N PRO A 97 -9.10 -6.53 20.70
CA PRO A 97 -8.89 -5.66 21.85
C PRO A 97 -7.49 -5.77 22.48
N CYS A 98 -6.94 -6.99 22.58
CA CYS A 98 -5.59 -7.19 23.11
C CYS A 98 -4.49 -6.55 22.23
N GLU A 99 -4.71 -6.45 20.92
CA GLU A 99 -3.73 -5.92 19.97
C GLU A 99 -3.64 -4.38 20.04
N LYS A 100 -4.65 -3.71 20.62
CA LYS A 100 -4.76 -2.25 20.72
C LYS A 100 -3.93 -1.63 21.83
N ASN A 101 -3.39 -2.44 22.75
CA ASN A 101 -2.39 -2.00 23.70
C ASN A 101 -1.04 -1.90 22.97
N VAL A 102 -0.65 -0.69 22.59
CA VAL A 102 0.50 -0.43 21.72
C VAL A 102 1.51 0.51 22.37
N THR A 103 2.77 0.37 21.98
CA THR A 103 3.81 1.38 22.14
C THR A 103 3.90 2.24 20.88
N LEU A 104 4.21 3.52 21.06
CA LEU A 104 4.54 4.44 19.98
C LEU A 104 6.06 4.48 19.80
N MET A 105 6.54 4.20 18.60
CA MET A 105 7.93 4.33 18.20
C MET A 105 8.08 5.48 17.21
N LEU A 106 9.19 6.19 17.30
CA LEU A 106 9.56 7.27 16.39
C LEU A 106 10.90 6.94 15.74
N ASP A 107 10.98 7.15 14.44
CA ASP A 107 12.21 7.07 13.66
C ASP A 107 12.35 8.29 12.73
N GLU A 108 13.57 8.60 12.31
CA GLU A 108 13.87 9.71 11.39
C GLU A 108 14.56 9.19 10.12
N ILE A 109 13.88 9.33 8.98
CA ILE A 109 14.43 8.94 7.67
C ILE A 109 14.94 10.19 6.96
N HIS A 110 16.19 10.18 6.53
CA HIS A 110 16.75 11.25 5.70
C HIS A 110 16.23 11.16 4.27
N LEU A 111 15.69 12.26 3.76
CA LEU A 111 15.14 12.37 2.42
C LEU A 111 16.10 13.14 1.51
N GLN A 112 16.08 12.79 0.22
CA GLN A 112 16.66 13.67 -0.79
C GLN A 112 15.74 14.88 -0.96
N GLN A 113 16.31 16.09 -0.86
CA GLN A 113 15.57 17.34 -0.95
C GLN A 113 15.30 17.69 -2.42
N PHE A 114 14.06 17.56 -2.86
CA PHE A 114 13.59 18.03 -4.17
C PHE A 114 12.08 18.27 -4.15
N PHE A 115 11.62 19.09 -5.08
CA PHE A 115 10.20 19.18 -5.41
C PHE A 115 9.88 18.26 -6.59
N GLU A 116 8.71 17.63 -6.55
CA GLU A 116 8.22 16.83 -7.66
C GLU A 116 6.93 17.44 -8.22
N TYR A 117 6.92 17.70 -9.54
CA TYR A 117 5.72 18.17 -10.23
C TYR A 117 5.13 17.05 -11.07
N LYS A 118 3.90 16.63 -10.72
CA LYS A 118 3.16 15.58 -11.44
C LYS A 118 1.69 15.95 -11.56
N GLY A 119 1.19 15.98 -12.79
CA GLY A 119 -0.25 16.13 -13.06
C GLY A 119 -0.88 17.42 -12.52
N GLY A 120 -0.13 18.54 -12.50
CA GLY A 120 -0.62 19.81 -11.95
C GLY A 120 -0.41 19.98 -10.46
N CYS A 121 0.14 18.98 -9.76
CA CYS A 121 0.40 19.02 -8.34
C CYS A 121 1.91 19.08 -8.06
N LEU A 122 2.32 20.01 -7.19
CA LEU A 122 3.68 20.12 -6.68
C LEU A 122 3.75 19.46 -5.30
N THR A 123 4.65 18.50 -5.12
CA THR A 123 4.85 17.75 -3.88
C THR A 123 6.30 17.86 -3.40
N GLY A 124 6.57 17.40 -2.18
CA GLY A 124 7.92 17.43 -1.57
C GLY A 124 8.11 18.47 -0.47
N PHE A 125 7.07 19.27 -0.18
CA PHE A 125 7.09 20.24 0.91
C PHE A 125 7.28 19.58 2.29
N ALA A 126 8.01 20.25 3.16
CA ALA A 126 7.98 19.95 4.58
C ALA A 126 6.66 20.44 5.21
N ALA A 127 6.19 19.74 6.23
CA ALA A 127 5.00 20.15 6.99
C ALA A 127 5.21 21.45 7.77
N ASN A 128 6.47 21.81 8.06
CA ASN A 128 6.82 22.98 8.87
C ASN A 128 7.50 24.12 8.09
N SER A 129 7.62 24.03 6.77
CA SER A 129 8.19 25.09 5.94
C SER A 129 7.82 24.95 4.47
N ALA A 130 7.90 26.03 3.69
CA ALA A 130 7.73 25.98 2.24
C ALA A 130 8.90 25.34 1.47
N GLU A 131 9.96 24.93 2.17
CA GLU A 131 11.14 24.26 1.60
C GLU A 131 10.91 22.76 1.42
N PRO A 132 11.72 22.08 0.58
CA PRO A 132 11.69 20.63 0.48
C PRO A 132 11.94 19.95 1.83
N ALA A 133 11.26 18.83 2.09
CA ALA A 133 11.49 18.04 3.29
C ALA A 133 12.91 17.44 3.27
N LYS A 134 13.61 17.59 4.40
CA LYS A 134 14.97 17.04 4.60
C LYS A 134 14.91 15.68 5.29
N THR A 135 13.96 15.52 6.21
CA THR A 135 13.74 14.27 6.92
C THR A 135 12.25 13.94 6.96
N ALA A 136 11.91 12.69 7.24
CA ALA A 136 10.57 12.25 7.57
C ALA A 136 10.58 11.61 8.96
N HIS A 137 9.77 12.15 9.86
CA HIS A 137 9.46 11.55 11.15
C HIS A 137 8.43 10.46 10.95
N VAL A 138 8.82 9.22 11.19
CA VAL A 138 7.98 8.04 11.02
C VAL A 138 7.51 7.58 12.38
N PHE A 139 6.21 7.71 12.62
CA PHE A 139 5.54 7.21 13.81
C PHE A 139 5.04 5.81 13.52
N MET A 140 5.46 4.83 14.31
CA MET A 140 5.01 3.45 14.21
C MET A 140 4.32 3.03 15.51
N VAL A 141 3.34 2.14 15.40
CA VAL A 141 2.73 1.49 16.55
C VAL A 141 3.12 0.02 16.57
N GLN A 142 3.43 -0.50 17.76
CA GLN A 142 3.67 -1.93 17.97
C GLN A 142 2.85 -2.41 19.15
N SER A 143 2.11 -3.50 18.93
CA SER A 143 1.34 -4.14 19.98
C SER A 143 2.25 -4.74 21.05
N LEU A 144 1.86 -4.57 22.32
CA LEU A 144 2.51 -5.18 23.46
C LEU A 144 2.17 -6.67 23.60
N LEU A 145 1.02 -7.09 23.09
CA LEU A 145 0.44 -8.42 23.31
C LEU A 145 0.37 -9.25 22.02
N SER A 146 0.98 -8.78 20.92
CA SER A 146 1.04 -9.50 19.64
C SER A 146 2.24 -9.05 18.81
N SER A 147 2.46 -9.71 17.67
CA SER A 147 3.46 -9.30 16.67
C SER A 147 3.00 -8.13 15.78
N TYR A 148 1.80 -7.58 16.00
CA TYR A 148 1.29 -6.48 15.18
C TYR A 148 2.20 -5.25 15.31
N LYS A 149 2.67 -4.76 14.15
CA LYS A 149 3.46 -3.54 14.01
C LYS A 149 3.08 -2.87 12.69
N ASP A 150 2.88 -1.55 12.70
CA ASP A 150 2.49 -0.79 11.51
C ASP A 150 2.94 0.67 11.60
N VAL A 151 3.00 1.34 10.45
CA VAL A 151 3.25 2.78 10.37
C VAL A 151 1.93 3.50 10.69
N ALA A 152 1.96 4.36 11.70
CA ALA A 152 0.81 5.15 12.13
C ALA A 152 0.73 6.49 11.41
N HIS A 153 1.87 7.14 11.19
CA HIS A 153 1.95 8.43 10.51
C HIS A 153 3.36 8.70 9.99
N ILE A 154 3.47 9.43 8.88
CA ILE A 154 4.74 9.89 8.31
C ILE A 154 4.65 11.41 8.18
N LEU A 155 5.54 12.14 8.84
CA LEU A 155 5.56 13.60 8.86
C LEU A 155 6.86 14.12 8.22
N PRO A 156 6.81 14.62 6.97
CA PRO A 156 7.98 15.26 6.33
C PRO A 156 8.32 16.59 7.01
N VAL A 157 9.58 16.81 7.39
CA VAL A 157 10.04 18.04 8.07
C VAL A 157 11.36 18.56 7.49
N ASN A 158 11.61 19.86 7.61
CA ASN A 158 12.87 20.50 7.19
C ASN A 158 13.79 20.80 8.38
N LYS A 159 13.21 21.21 9.51
CA LYS A 159 13.92 21.57 10.74
C LYS A 159 13.24 20.92 11.94
N CYS A 160 13.99 20.30 12.84
CA CYS A 160 13.49 20.05 14.19
C CYS A 160 13.40 21.42 14.88
N SER A 161 12.19 21.87 15.22
CA SER A 161 12.06 22.94 16.22
C SER A 161 12.48 22.32 17.55
N ASN A 162 13.64 22.73 18.06
CA ASN A 162 13.98 22.47 19.45
C ASN A 162 12.90 23.15 20.30
N GLY A 163 12.17 22.35 21.09
CA GLY A 163 11.28 22.85 22.13
C GLY A 163 12.02 23.64 23.18
#